data_AF-A0A382TP95-F1
#
_entry.id   AF-A0A382TP95-F1
#
_cell.length_a   1.000
_cell.length_b   1.000
_cell.length_c   1.000
_cell.angle_alpha   90.00
_cell.angle_beta   90.00
_cell.angle_gamma   90.00
#
_symmetry.space_group_name_H-M   'P 1'
#
loop_
_entity.id
_entity.type
_entity.pdbx_description
1 polymer ?
#
loop_
_entity_poly.entity_id
_entity_poly.type
_entity_poly.pdbx_seq_one_letter_code
_entity_poly.pdbx_strand_id
1 'polypeptide(L)' 'MEIYPSINVFGKELETCCDNPKTGFFRNGMCDTCKEDVGMHTVCILATEEF' A
#
# COMPACT_ATOMS: atom_id res chain seq x y z
N MET A 1 -10.06 11.97 -3.16
CA MET A 1 -9.88 10.52 -3.00
C MET A 1 -10.08 10.23 -1.52
N GLU A 2 -11.08 9.43 -1.19
CA GLU A 2 -11.33 8.98 0.18
C GLU A 2 -10.57 7.67 0.38
N ILE A 3 -9.55 7.68 1.24
CA ILE A 3 -8.76 6.50 1.57
C ILE A 3 -9.66 5.54 2.38
N TYR A 4 -9.69 4.27 2.00
CA TYR A 4 -10.38 3.24 2.80
C TYR A 4 -9.68 3.02 4.14
N PRO A 5 -10.34 2.40 5.14
CA PRO A 5 -9.69 2.13 6.43
C PRO A 5 -8.35 1.40 6.25
N SER A 6 -7.26 2.03 6.69
CA SER A 6 -5.89 1.53 6.61
C SER A 6 -5.66 0.42 7.63
N ILE A 7 -6.15 -0.79 7.30
CA ILE A 7 -6.12 -1.97 8.16
C ILE A 7 -5.42 -3.10 7.39
N ASN A 8 -4.44 -3.75 8.04
CA ASN A 8 -3.75 -4.89 7.48
C ASN A 8 -4.58 -6.19 7.57
N VAL A 9 -4.08 -7.27 6.95
CA VAL A 9 -4.78 -8.56 6.89
C VAL A 9 -5.03 -9.23 8.26
N PHE A 10 -4.40 -8.73 9.33
CA PHE A 10 -4.59 -9.19 10.71
C PHE A 10 -5.62 -8.36 11.48
N GLY A 11 -6.28 -7.38 10.84
CA GLY A 11 -7.23 -6.48 11.49
C GLY A 11 -6.56 -5.38 12.34
N LYS A 12 -5.27 -5.12 12.14
CA LYS A 12 -4.51 -4.07 12.85
C LYS A 12 -4.24 -2.88 11.93
N GLU A 13 -3.76 -1.77 12.48
CA GLU A 13 -3.30 -0.62 11.69
C GLU A 13 -2.31 -1.03 10.58
N LEU A 14 -2.46 -0.43 9.41
CA LEU A 14 -1.56 -0.66 8.28
C LEU A 14 -0.19 -0.02 8.56
N GLU A 15 0.86 -0.79 8.36
CA GLU A 15 2.24 -0.34 8.58
C GLU A 15 2.84 0.23 7.28
N THR A 16 3.91 1.03 7.41
CA THR A 16 4.71 1.49 6.28
C THR A 16 5.28 0.30 5.51
N CYS A 17 5.05 0.27 4.20
CA CYS A 17 5.64 -0.72 3.30
C CYS A 17 7.07 -0.32 2.88
N CYS A 18 7.27 0.93 2.41
CA CYS A 18 8.59 1.45 2.06
C CYS A 18 8.61 2.98 1.94
N ASP A 19 9.59 3.63 2.59
CA ASP A 19 9.78 5.09 2.53
C ASP A 19 10.96 5.55 1.66
N ASN A 20 11.87 4.63 1.30
CA ASN A 20 13.02 4.94 0.45
C ASN A 20 13.38 3.73 -0.43
N PRO A 21 12.84 3.64 -1.66
CA PRO A 21 11.98 4.63 -2.34
C PRO A 21 10.56 4.69 -1.75
N LYS A 22 9.94 5.87 -1.75
CA LYS A 22 8.57 6.04 -1.22
C LYS A 22 7.53 5.36 -2.12
N THR A 23 6.84 4.37 -1.58
CA THR A 23 5.84 3.55 -2.30
C THR A 23 4.39 4.01 -2.08
N GLY A 24 3.42 3.21 -2.52
CA GLY A 24 1.98 3.40 -2.33
C GLY A 24 1.32 4.21 -3.45
N PHE A 25 0.05 3.94 -3.77
CA PHE A 25 -0.72 4.67 -4.79
C PHE A 25 -0.72 6.19 -4.50
N PHE A 26 -0.90 6.56 -3.23
CA PHE A 26 -0.86 7.95 -2.77
C PHE A 26 0.54 8.52 -2.55
N ARG A 27 1.60 7.72 -2.80
CA ARG A 27 3.00 8.05 -2.49
C ARG A 27 3.18 8.50 -1.04
N ASN A 28 2.56 7.77 -0.11
CA ASN A 28 2.65 7.96 1.34
C ASN A 28 3.46 6.87 2.06
N GLY A 29 4.04 5.92 1.32
CA GLY A 29 4.80 4.81 1.88
C GLY A 29 3.97 3.59 2.31
N MET A 30 2.64 3.67 2.22
CA MET A 30 1.71 2.63 2.65
C MET A 30 0.92 2.07 1.46
N CYS A 31 0.46 0.82 1.58
CA CYS A 31 -0.38 0.16 0.57
C CYS A 31 -1.86 0.54 0.70
N ASP A 32 -2.14 1.81 0.98
CA ASP A 32 -3.49 2.37 1.04
C ASP A 32 -4.11 2.41 -0.35
N THR A 33 -5.43 2.27 -0.40
CA THR A 33 -6.19 2.30 -1.65
C THR A 33 -7.49 3.10 -1.50
N CYS A 34 -8.13 3.38 -2.63
CA CYS A 34 -9.43 4.05 -2.72
C CYS A 34 -10.14 3.60 -3.99
N LYS A 35 -11.33 4.16 -4.24
CA LYS A 35 -12.12 3.87 -5.45
C LYS A 35 -11.36 4.16 -6.75
N GLU A 36 -10.47 5.14 -6.73
CA GLU A 36 -9.70 5.60 -7.89
C GLU A 36 -8.47 4.73 -8.20
N ASP A 37 -8.01 3.92 -7.24
CA ASP A 37 -6.90 2.98 -7.42
C ASP A 37 -7.40 1.66 -8.04
N VAL A 38 -7.73 1.72 -9.34
CA VAL A 38 -8.20 0.56 -10.10
C VAL A 38 -7.19 -0.59 -10.17
N GLY A 39 -5.91 -0.32 -9.91
CA GLY A 39 -4.83 -1.31 -9.85
C GLY A 39 -4.73 -2.04 -8.51
N MET A 40 -5.43 -1.56 -7.48
CA MET A 40 -5.45 -2.11 -6.12
C MET A 40 -4.04 -2.37 -5.57
N HIS A 41 -3.26 -1.31 -5.35
CA HIS A 41 -1.90 -1.34 -4.80
C HIS A 41 -1.88 -1.67 -3.29
N THR A 42 -2.51 -2.78 -2.91
CA THR A 42 -2.81 -3.19 -1.52
C THR A 42 -1.89 -4.28 -0.96
N VAL A 43 -0.99 -4.83 -1.79
CA VAL A 43 -0.07 -5.89 -1.40
C VAL A 43 1.35 -5.31 -1.26
N CYS A 44 1.87 -5.28 -0.03
CA CYS A 44 3.27 -4.96 0.21
C CYS A 44 4.14 -6.19 -0.10
N ILE A 45 5.17 -6.02 -0.92
CA ILE A 45 6.08 -7.10 -1.32
C ILE A 45 7.54 -6.67 -1.17
N LEU A 46 8.42 -7.65 -1.10
CA LEU A 46 9.84 -7.49 -1.41
C LEU A 46 10.06 -8.00 -2.82
N ALA A 47 10.37 -7.10 -3.75
CA ALA A 47 10.65 -7.47 -5.13
C ALA A 47 11.94 -8.30 -5.22
N THR A 48 11.96 -9.23 -6.15
CA THR A 48 13.15 -10.02 -6.52
C THR A 48 13.56 -9.67 -7.94
N GLU A 49 14.69 -10.20 -8.44
CA GLU A 49 15.12 -9.96 -9.82
C GLU A 49 14.19 -10.63 -10.87
N GLU A 50 13.57 -11.76 -10.51
CA GLU A 50 12.66 -12.50 -11.40
C GLU A 50 11.25 -11.89 -11.47
N PHE A 51 10.85 -11.18 -10.41
CA PHE A 51 9.54 -10.55 -10.27
C PHE A 51 9.52 -9.15 -10.89
#